data_AF-A0A838VWP4-F1
#
_entry.id   AF-A0A838VWP4-F1
#
_cell.length_a   1.000
_cell.length_b   1.000
_cell.length_c   1.000
_cell.angle_alpha   90.00
_cell.angle_beta   90.00
_cell.angle_gamma   90.00
#
_symmetry.space_group_name_H-M   'P 1'
#
loop_
_entity.id
_entity.type
_entity.pdbx_description
1 polymer ?
#
loop_
_entity_poly.entity_id
_entity_poly.type
_entity_poly.pdbx_seq_one_letter_code
_entity_poly.pdbx_strand_id
1 'polypeptide(L)'
;MNFFKHIIVTIVLVSAWGSIGLHAALGLTVPENSIENFMQQLQDYKPNAPWISHELLQLSLKDFERGWSEAIDMLTRSERRWFYFCDREVDFDQERYWQQCVWQCQYYDRWLKKLYVDIGSSELIVKTIQTRLPAGALSIFEYWQLTGALETNSKAAAVHKLYMFYFDCLAHFFCQSIDLASKSKDAFGLYASCWAVSKLCLKELDTIILQFADTKWYPKYQLMLKRYQEVYALLEEEFLVG
;
A
#
# COMPACT_ATOMS: atom_id res chain seq x y z
N MET A 1 -37.12 -5.47 -7.40
CA MET A 1 -35.73 -4.96 -7.23
C MET A 1 -34.63 -6.04 -7.28
N ASN A 2 -34.91 -7.32 -6.99
CA ASN A 2 -33.89 -8.39 -7.02
C ASN A 2 -33.58 -8.96 -8.42
N PHE A 3 -34.48 -8.81 -9.39
CA PHE A 3 -34.30 -9.36 -10.75
C PHE A 3 -33.21 -8.63 -11.57
N PHE A 4 -33.12 -7.30 -11.44
CA PHE A 4 -32.10 -6.49 -12.12
C PHE A 4 -30.68 -6.74 -11.59
N LYS A 5 -30.52 -7.03 -10.29
CA LYS A 5 -29.21 -7.39 -9.72
C LYS A 5 -28.69 -8.72 -10.26
N HIS A 6 -29.56 -9.70 -10.47
CA HIS A 6 -29.16 -10.97 -11.06
C HIS A 6 -28.79 -10.84 -12.54
N ILE A 7 -29.54 -10.07 -13.32
CA ILE A 7 -29.21 -9.83 -14.74
C ILE A 7 -27.84 -9.15 -14.90
N ILE A 8 -27.52 -8.14 -14.08
CA ILE A 8 -26.22 -7.46 -14.16
C ILE A 8 -25.06 -8.40 -13.75
N VAL A 9 -25.24 -9.18 -12.68
CA VAL A 9 -24.22 -10.17 -12.25
C VAL A 9 -24.03 -11.26 -13.30
N THR A 10 -25.11 -11.74 -13.93
CA THR A 10 -25.02 -12.75 -15.01
C THR A 10 -24.38 -12.17 -16.27
N ILE A 11 -24.67 -10.94 -16.66
CA ILE A 11 -24.04 -10.29 -17.82
C ILE A 11 -22.54 -10.09 -17.58
N VAL A 12 -22.14 -9.63 -16.39
CA VAL A 12 -20.72 -9.42 -16.03
C VAL A 12 -19.96 -10.76 -15.98
N LEU A 13 -20.57 -11.81 -15.43
CA LEU A 13 -19.96 -13.15 -15.38
C LEU A 13 -19.86 -13.77 -16.79
N VAL A 14 -20.88 -13.62 -17.64
CA VAL A 14 -20.85 -14.13 -19.02
C VAL A 14 -19.84 -13.36 -19.87
N SER A 15 -19.66 -12.05 -19.66
CA SER A 15 -18.64 -11.27 -20.38
C SER A 15 -17.22 -11.60 -19.93
N ALA A 16 -17.00 -11.90 -18.65
CA ALA A 16 -15.69 -12.29 -18.11
C ALA A 16 -15.29 -13.72 -18.54
N TRP A 17 -16.25 -14.64 -18.64
CA TRP A 17 -15.98 -16.01 -19.08
C TRP A 17 -15.91 -16.14 -20.60
N GLY A 18 -16.71 -15.34 -21.34
CA GLY A 18 -16.67 -15.30 -22.80
C GLY A 18 -15.35 -14.76 -23.34
N SER A 19 -14.73 -13.79 -22.66
CA SER A 19 -13.42 -13.26 -23.05
C SER A 19 -12.29 -14.29 -22.84
N ILE A 20 -12.30 -15.04 -21.74
CA ILE A 20 -11.29 -16.08 -21.47
C ILE A 20 -11.42 -17.27 -22.44
N GLY A 21 -12.65 -17.72 -22.73
CA GLY A 21 -12.90 -18.83 -23.65
C GLY A 21 -12.60 -18.50 -25.12
N LEU A 22 -12.82 -17.26 -25.55
CA LEU A 22 -12.58 -16.82 -26.93
C LEU A 22 -11.08 -16.66 -27.23
N HIS A 23 -10.26 -16.24 -26.25
CA HIS A 23 -8.80 -16.10 -26.42
C HIS A 23 -8.12 -17.47 -26.59
N ALA A 24 -8.54 -18.47 -25.81
CA ALA A 24 -8.05 -19.84 -25.93
C ALA A 24 -8.45 -20.51 -27.27
N ALA A 25 -9.64 -20.21 -27.78
CA ALA A 25 -10.14 -20.77 -29.05
C ALA A 25 -9.52 -20.15 -30.31
N LEU A 26 -9.03 -18.90 -30.22
CA LEU A 26 -8.49 -18.17 -31.37
C LEU A 26 -6.95 -18.23 -31.48
N GLY A 27 -6.27 -18.93 -30.58
CA GLY A 27 -4.79 -18.94 -30.55
C GLY A 27 -4.19 -17.54 -30.37
N LEU A 28 -5.00 -16.57 -29.92
CA LEU A 28 -4.56 -15.24 -29.56
C LEU A 28 -3.86 -15.38 -28.22
N THR A 29 -2.53 -15.47 -28.26
CA THR A 29 -1.69 -15.23 -27.09
C THR A 29 -2.19 -13.92 -26.47
N VAL A 30 -2.69 -14.00 -25.23
CA VAL A 30 -2.95 -12.79 -24.42
C VAL A 30 -1.68 -11.95 -24.56
N PRO A 31 -1.75 -10.71 -25.07
CA PRO A 31 -0.54 -9.92 -25.21
C PRO A 31 0.12 -9.90 -23.85
N GLU A 32 1.33 -10.49 -23.76
CA GLU A 32 2.12 -10.43 -22.54
C GLU A 32 2.19 -8.96 -22.15
N ASN A 33 1.69 -8.64 -20.95
CA ASN A 33 1.84 -7.30 -20.44
C ASN A 33 3.34 -7.05 -20.32
N SER A 34 3.90 -6.25 -21.23
CA SER A 34 5.32 -5.94 -21.16
C SER A 34 5.55 -4.94 -20.04
N ILE A 35 6.72 -5.00 -19.43
CA ILE A 35 7.13 -4.01 -18.46
C ILE A 35 7.10 -2.60 -19.06
N GLU A 36 7.43 -2.44 -20.34
CA GLU A 36 7.35 -1.16 -21.05
C GLU A 36 5.91 -0.62 -21.11
N ASN A 37 4.91 -1.46 -21.41
CA ASN A 37 3.52 -1.05 -21.41
C ASN A 37 3.05 -0.64 -20.02
N PHE A 38 3.39 -1.42 -18.99
CA PHE A 38 3.09 -1.08 -17.61
C PHE A 38 3.70 0.28 -17.21
N MET A 39 4.97 0.52 -17.55
CA MET A 39 5.64 1.79 -17.26
C MET A 39 4.99 2.98 -17.96
N GLN A 40 4.60 2.80 -19.22
CA GLN A 40 3.89 3.83 -19.98
C GLN A 40 2.53 4.14 -19.32
N GLN A 41 1.80 3.10 -18.92
CA GLN A 41 0.52 3.28 -18.22
C GLN A 41 0.67 3.94 -16.84
N LEU A 42 1.73 3.64 -16.08
CA LEU A 42 2.02 4.35 -14.83
C LEU A 42 2.21 5.86 -15.06
N GLN A 43 2.77 6.26 -16.20
CA GLN A 43 3.00 7.67 -16.52
C GLN A 43 1.75 8.35 -17.07
N ASP A 44 0.99 7.65 -17.91
CA ASP A 44 -0.15 8.21 -18.63
C ASP A 44 -1.42 8.30 -17.77
N TYR A 45 -1.56 7.40 -16.80
CA TYR A 45 -2.75 7.28 -15.97
C TYR A 45 -2.48 7.63 -14.51
N LYS A 46 -3.56 7.66 -13.73
CA LYS A 46 -3.55 7.77 -12.27
C LYS A 46 -3.95 6.44 -11.66
N PRO A 47 -3.11 5.41 -11.83
CA PRO A 47 -3.47 4.08 -11.39
C PRO A 47 -3.61 4.08 -9.86
N ASN A 48 -4.51 3.27 -9.32
CA ASN A 48 -4.60 3.06 -7.88
C ASN A 48 -3.93 1.74 -7.50
N ALA A 49 -3.68 1.54 -6.20
CA ALA A 49 -3.03 0.34 -5.71
C ALA A 49 -3.68 -0.99 -6.19
N PRO A 50 -5.03 -1.15 -6.24
CA PRO A 50 -5.66 -2.33 -6.83
C PRO A 50 -5.27 -2.61 -8.28
N TRP A 51 -5.30 -1.58 -9.14
CA TRP A 51 -4.91 -1.71 -10.54
C TRP A 51 -3.43 -2.07 -10.66
N ILE A 52 -2.55 -1.37 -9.94
CA ILE A 52 -1.10 -1.62 -9.96
C ILE A 52 -0.81 -3.07 -9.56
N SER A 53 -1.39 -3.52 -8.45
CA SER A 53 -1.22 -4.88 -7.99
C SER A 53 -1.74 -5.93 -8.98
N HIS A 54 -2.80 -5.63 -9.73
CA HIS A 54 -3.30 -6.53 -10.77
C HIS A 54 -2.34 -6.63 -11.95
N GLU A 55 -1.87 -5.49 -12.47
CA GLU A 55 -0.95 -5.44 -13.61
C GLU A 55 0.41 -6.08 -13.29
N LEU A 56 0.93 -5.82 -12.09
CA LEU A 56 2.19 -6.40 -11.63
C LEU A 56 2.16 -7.94 -11.58
N LEU A 57 1.00 -8.55 -11.31
CA LEU A 57 0.84 -10.00 -11.29
C LEU A 57 0.87 -10.64 -12.68
N GLN A 58 0.72 -9.86 -13.74
CA GLN A 58 0.82 -10.33 -15.13
C GLN A 58 2.27 -10.32 -15.64
N LEU A 59 3.22 -9.81 -14.84
CA LEU A 59 4.62 -9.70 -15.21
C LEU A 59 5.41 -10.93 -14.76
N SER A 60 6.53 -11.20 -15.45
CA SER A 60 7.54 -12.13 -14.95
C SER A 60 8.05 -11.68 -13.58
N LEU A 61 8.57 -12.57 -12.73
CA LEU A 61 9.09 -12.19 -11.41
C LEU A 61 10.17 -11.09 -11.49
N LYS A 62 11.02 -11.13 -12.52
CA LYS A 62 12.05 -10.11 -12.76
C LYS A 62 11.43 -8.75 -13.10
N ASP A 63 10.43 -8.74 -13.96
CA ASP A 63 9.75 -7.51 -14.39
C ASP A 63 8.83 -6.96 -13.31
N PHE A 64 8.22 -7.84 -12.51
CA PHE A 64 7.48 -7.48 -11.30
C PHE A 64 8.33 -6.63 -10.36
N GLU A 65 9.57 -7.05 -10.07
CA GLU A 65 10.42 -6.30 -9.14
C GLU A 65 10.77 -4.91 -9.68
N ARG A 66 11.01 -4.80 -10.99
CA ARG A 66 11.24 -3.52 -11.66
C ARG A 66 9.98 -2.65 -11.62
N GLY A 67 8.82 -3.22 -11.95
CA GLY A 67 7.52 -2.56 -11.91
C GLY A 67 7.17 -2.06 -10.51
N TRP A 68 7.40 -2.89 -9.50
CA TRP A 68 7.20 -2.56 -8.10
C TRP A 68 8.02 -1.35 -7.68
N SER A 69 9.32 -1.34 -8.01
CA SER A 69 10.20 -0.22 -7.68
C SER A 69 9.71 1.10 -8.27
N GLU A 70 9.29 1.10 -9.53
CA GLU A 70 8.80 2.31 -10.21
C GLU A 70 7.44 2.77 -9.66
N ALA A 71 6.53 1.83 -9.38
CA ALA A 71 5.25 2.16 -8.75
C ALA A 71 5.44 2.83 -7.38
N ILE A 72 6.36 2.32 -6.56
CA ILE A 72 6.67 2.93 -5.26
C ILE A 72 7.40 4.25 -5.40
N ASP A 73 8.33 4.39 -6.34
CA ASP A 73 9.00 5.66 -6.59
C ASP A 73 8.01 6.74 -7.04
N MET A 74 7.03 6.39 -7.86
CA MET A 74 5.96 7.30 -8.25
C MET A 74 5.09 7.70 -7.05
N LEU A 75 4.71 6.76 -6.19
CA LEU A 75 3.92 7.04 -4.98
C LEU A 75 4.67 7.97 -4.01
N THR A 76 5.98 7.76 -3.83
CA THR A 76 6.75 8.36 -2.73
C THR A 76 7.47 9.66 -3.11
N ARG A 77 7.69 9.98 -4.39
CA ARG A 77 8.44 11.18 -4.81
C ARG A 77 7.62 12.48 -4.78
N SER A 78 8.06 13.44 -3.96
CA SER A 78 7.37 14.70 -3.60
C SER A 78 6.95 15.62 -4.75
N GLU A 79 7.71 15.68 -5.84
CA GLU A 79 7.47 16.65 -6.92
C GLU A 79 6.31 16.28 -7.86
N ARG A 80 5.90 15.00 -7.87
CA ARG A 80 4.84 14.49 -8.74
C ARG A 80 3.63 13.93 -7.99
N ARG A 81 3.59 14.05 -6.65
CA ARG A 81 2.55 13.38 -5.84
C ARG A 81 1.14 13.90 -6.14
N TRP A 82 0.97 15.19 -6.42
CA TRP A 82 -0.34 15.76 -6.75
C TRP A 82 -0.94 15.19 -8.03
N PHE A 83 -0.11 14.80 -9.01
CA PHE A 83 -0.57 14.19 -10.27
C PHE A 83 -1.34 12.89 -10.01
N TYR A 84 -0.95 12.15 -8.96
CA TYR A 84 -1.57 10.88 -8.60
C TYR A 84 -3.01 11.04 -8.07
N PHE A 85 -3.33 12.18 -7.49
CA PHE A 85 -4.57 12.37 -6.73
C PHE A 85 -5.47 13.50 -7.25
N CYS A 86 -4.95 14.44 -8.04
CA CYS A 86 -5.68 15.61 -8.52
C CYS A 86 -5.40 15.89 -10.00
N ASP A 87 -6.44 16.23 -10.78
CA ASP A 87 -6.31 16.61 -12.20
C ASP A 87 -5.64 17.96 -12.39
N ARG A 88 -5.77 18.84 -11.39
CA ARG A 88 -5.19 20.19 -11.37
C ARG A 88 -4.71 20.50 -9.96
N GLU A 89 -3.61 21.23 -9.87
CA GLU A 89 -3.02 21.66 -8.60
C GLU A 89 -3.97 22.52 -7.75
N VAL A 90 -4.85 23.29 -8.40
CA VAL A 90 -5.84 24.16 -7.73
C VAL A 90 -6.94 23.40 -6.99
N ASP A 91 -7.16 22.12 -7.31
CA ASP A 91 -8.17 21.27 -6.67
C ASP A 91 -7.56 20.40 -5.55
N PHE A 92 -6.32 20.69 -5.16
CA PHE A 92 -5.59 19.91 -4.17
C PHE A 92 -6.15 20.09 -2.77
N ASP A 93 -6.88 19.07 -2.31
CA ASP A 93 -7.27 18.90 -0.91
C ASP A 93 -6.20 18.07 -0.20
N GLN A 94 -5.45 18.73 0.67
CA GLN A 94 -4.34 18.12 1.41
C GLN A 94 -4.81 16.97 2.32
N GLU A 95 -5.98 17.08 2.94
CA GLU A 95 -6.48 16.03 3.85
C GLU A 95 -6.88 14.80 3.05
N ARG A 96 -7.67 14.99 1.99
CA ARG A 96 -8.07 13.90 1.08
C ARG A 96 -6.85 13.21 0.47
N TYR A 97 -5.83 13.99 0.10
CA TYR A 97 -4.57 13.47 -0.41
C TYR A 97 -3.92 12.48 0.58
N TRP A 98 -3.73 12.88 1.85
CA TRP A 98 -3.10 12.00 2.84
C TRP A 98 -3.94 10.75 3.11
N GLN A 99 -5.28 10.87 3.10
CA GLN A 99 -6.18 9.73 3.30
C GLN A 99 -5.99 8.70 2.17
N GLN A 100 -5.85 9.17 0.93
CA GLN A 100 -5.60 8.31 -0.22
C GLN A 100 -4.20 7.68 -0.17
N CYS A 101 -3.18 8.40 0.30
CA CYS A 101 -1.85 7.84 0.51
C CYS A 101 -1.86 6.70 1.54
N VAL A 102 -2.49 6.90 2.71
CA VAL A 102 -2.64 5.87 3.74
C VAL A 102 -3.38 4.66 3.18
N TRP A 103 -4.50 4.88 2.49
CA TRP A 103 -5.28 3.80 1.90
C TRP A 103 -4.47 2.96 0.91
N GLN A 104 -3.66 3.60 0.05
CA GLN A 104 -2.78 2.87 -0.87
C GLN A 104 -1.70 2.08 -0.14
N CYS A 105 -1.06 2.66 0.87
CA CYS A 105 -0.06 1.96 1.66
C CYS A 105 -0.66 0.75 2.40
N GLN A 106 -1.85 0.89 2.98
CA GLN A 106 -2.60 -0.21 3.61
C GLN A 106 -2.99 -1.30 2.61
N TYR A 107 -3.31 -0.91 1.38
CA TYR A 107 -3.60 -1.87 0.33
C TYR A 107 -2.34 -2.68 0.00
N TYR A 108 -1.22 -1.99 -0.26
CA TYR A 108 0.05 -2.64 -0.56
C TYR A 108 0.56 -3.53 0.57
N ASP A 109 0.52 -3.08 1.81
CA ASP A 109 0.91 -3.89 2.98
C ASP A 109 0.11 -5.21 3.04
N ARG A 110 -1.21 -5.14 2.92
CA ARG A 110 -2.08 -6.33 2.92
C ARG A 110 -1.86 -7.23 1.71
N TRP A 111 -1.55 -6.66 0.56
CA TRP A 111 -1.31 -7.41 -0.67
C TRP A 111 0.06 -8.12 -0.62
N LEU A 112 1.13 -7.42 -0.26
CA LEU A 112 2.48 -7.98 -0.12
C LEU A 112 2.50 -9.13 0.90
N LYS A 113 1.80 -9.00 2.03
CA LYS A 113 1.65 -10.07 3.03
C LYS A 113 0.97 -11.33 2.51
N LYS A 114 0.34 -11.28 1.33
CA LYS A 114 -0.27 -12.43 0.64
C LYS A 114 0.55 -12.90 -0.55
N LEU A 115 1.64 -12.23 -0.91
CA LEU A 115 2.49 -12.62 -2.03
C LEU A 115 3.55 -13.62 -1.59
N TYR A 116 3.68 -14.65 -2.41
CA TYR A 116 4.68 -15.70 -2.29
C TYR A 116 5.40 -15.89 -3.63
N VAL A 117 6.60 -16.43 -3.57
CA VAL A 117 7.41 -16.80 -4.72
C VAL A 117 7.66 -18.30 -4.67
N ASP A 118 7.31 -19.00 -5.75
CA ASP A 118 7.78 -20.36 -5.98
C ASP A 118 9.19 -20.29 -6.56
N ILE A 119 10.18 -20.77 -5.79
CA ILE A 119 11.59 -20.74 -6.19
C ILE A 119 11.87 -21.72 -7.34
N GLY A 120 11.10 -22.80 -7.44
CA GLY A 120 11.28 -23.80 -8.49
C GLY A 120 10.85 -23.30 -9.87
N SER A 121 9.71 -22.61 -9.94
CA SER A 121 9.19 -22.04 -11.20
C SER A 121 9.55 -20.56 -11.41
N SER A 122 10.07 -19.87 -10.39
CA SER A 122 10.29 -18.41 -10.40
C SER A 122 9.01 -17.62 -10.67
N GLU A 123 7.88 -18.08 -10.13
CA GLU A 123 6.57 -17.47 -10.33
C GLU A 123 6.04 -16.82 -9.04
N LEU A 124 5.23 -15.78 -9.22
CA LEU A 124 4.50 -15.12 -8.14
C LEU A 124 3.18 -15.82 -7.87
N ILE A 125 2.89 -16.01 -6.59
CA ILE A 125 1.68 -16.68 -6.10
C ILE A 125 0.96 -15.75 -5.13
N VAL A 126 -0.32 -15.49 -5.38
CA VAL A 126 -1.19 -14.82 -4.41
C VAL A 126 -1.87 -15.86 -3.52
N LYS A 127 -1.55 -15.83 -2.23
CA LYS A 127 -2.20 -16.68 -1.24
C LYS A 127 -3.64 -16.23 -0.98
N THR A 128 -4.58 -17.09 -1.37
CA THR A 128 -5.99 -17.00 -0.97
C THR A 128 -6.32 -18.11 0.02
N ILE A 129 -7.54 -18.11 0.58
CA ILE A 129 -8.01 -19.18 1.48
C ILE A 129 -7.93 -20.56 0.81
N GLN A 130 -8.05 -20.63 -0.52
CA GLN A 130 -8.09 -21.86 -1.29
C GLN A 130 -6.73 -22.22 -1.91
N THR A 131 -5.72 -21.34 -1.84
CA THR A 131 -4.42 -21.56 -2.47
C THR A 131 -3.56 -22.45 -1.58
N ARG A 132 -3.20 -23.65 -2.07
CA ARG A 132 -2.16 -24.47 -1.45
C ARG A 132 -0.80 -23.98 -1.96
N LEU A 133 0.07 -23.57 -1.06
CA LEU A 133 1.43 -23.14 -1.41
C LEU A 133 2.29 -24.36 -1.81
N PRO A 134 3.09 -24.25 -2.88
CA PRO A 134 4.11 -25.24 -3.22
C PRO A 134 5.09 -25.47 -2.06
N ALA A 135 5.69 -26.67 -2.01
CA ALA A 135 6.72 -26.96 -1.02
C ALA A 135 7.96 -26.09 -1.31
N GLY A 136 8.41 -25.33 -0.30
CA GLY A 136 9.53 -24.40 -0.46
C GLY A 136 9.16 -23.02 -1.02
N ALA A 137 7.87 -22.71 -1.20
CA ALA A 137 7.44 -21.35 -1.50
C ALA A 137 7.78 -20.40 -0.35
N LEU A 138 8.32 -19.23 -0.69
CA LEU A 138 8.71 -18.20 0.26
C LEU A 138 7.74 -17.03 0.18
N SER A 139 7.48 -16.34 1.28
CA SER A 139 6.85 -15.02 1.19
C SER A 139 7.72 -14.07 0.36
N ILE A 140 7.13 -13.06 -0.26
CA ILE A 140 7.89 -12.07 -1.04
C ILE A 140 8.99 -11.38 -0.20
N PHE A 141 8.74 -11.20 1.10
CA PHE A 141 9.70 -10.63 2.04
C PHE A 141 10.89 -11.56 2.30
N GLU A 142 10.64 -12.84 2.55
CA GLU A 142 11.69 -13.85 2.71
C GLU A 142 12.49 -14.02 1.41
N TYR A 143 11.82 -13.98 0.26
CA TYR A 143 12.48 -14.00 -1.05
C TYR A 143 13.46 -12.83 -1.20
N TRP A 144 13.02 -11.59 -0.95
CA TRP A 144 13.89 -10.42 -1.03
C TRP A 144 15.03 -10.42 -0.01
N GLN A 145 14.81 -11.02 1.18
CA GLN A 145 15.86 -11.27 2.16
C GLN A 145 16.93 -12.21 1.60
N LEU A 146 16.52 -13.36 1.06
CA LEU A 146 17.45 -14.38 0.57
C LEU A 146 18.24 -13.96 -0.66
N THR A 147 17.64 -13.22 -1.59
CA THR A 147 18.31 -12.83 -2.84
C THR A 147 19.29 -11.66 -2.65
N GLY A 148 19.56 -11.22 -1.42
CA GLY A 148 20.39 -10.05 -1.15
C GLY A 148 19.81 -8.75 -1.70
N ALA A 149 18.52 -8.75 -2.05
CA ALA A 149 17.80 -7.58 -2.54
C ALA A 149 17.68 -6.51 -1.45
N LEU A 150 17.84 -6.88 -0.18
CA LEU A 150 17.96 -5.99 0.99
C LEU A 150 19.28 -5.21 1.06
N GLU A 151 20.39 -5.82 0.67
CA GLU A 151 21.73 -5.21 0.80
C GLU A 151 22.18 -4.47 -0.47
N THR A 152 21.66 -4.86 -1.64
CA THR A 152 22.01 -4.28 -2.94
C THR A 152 21.00 -3.24 -3.44
N ASN A 153 20.92 -2.11 -2.75
CA ASN A 153 20.48 -0.75 -3.17
C ASN A 153 19.25 -0.48 -4.06
N SER A 154 18.55 -1.43 -4.71
CA SER A 154 17.42 -1.11 -5.61
C SER A 154 16.11 -1.81 -5.28
N LYS A 155 16.10 -3.09 -4.91
CA LYS A 155 14.86 -3.88 -4.82
C LYS A 155 14.17 -3.79 -3.46
N ALA A 156 14.89 -4.03 -2.37
CA ALA A 156 14.35 -3.73 -1.04
C ALA A 156 14.26 -2.24 -0.72
N ALA A 157 15.00 -1.41 -1.45
CA ALA A 157 14.86 0.03 -1.32
C ALA A 157 13.41 0.45 -1.57
N ALA A 158 12.70 -0.19 -2.50
CA ALA A 158 11.28 0.08 -2.74
C ALA A 158 10.41 -0.29 -1.53
N VAL A 159 10.56 -1.47 -0.94
CA VAL A 159 9.73 -1.86 0.22
C VAL A 159 10.01 -0.96 1.44
N HIS A 160 11.26 -0.60 1.69
CA HIS A 160 11.63 0.34 2.74
C HIS A 160 11.09 1.75 2.46
N LYS A 161 11.16 2.24 1.21
CA LYS A 161 10.56 3.52 0.81
C LYS A 161 9.06 3.54 1.05
N LEU A 162 8.36 2.45 0.70
CA LEU A 162 6.93 2.31 0.97
C LEU A 162 6.63 2.47 2.47
N TYR A 163 7.31 1.71 3.32
CA TYR A 163 7.02 1.74 4.76
C TYR A 163 7.48 3.03 5.46
N MET A 164 8.58 3.66 5.02
CA MET A 164 8.98 4.98 5.50
C MET A 164 7.95 6.04 5.09
N PHE A 165 7.49 6.03 3.83
CA PHE A 165 6.44 6.93 3.36
C PHE A 165 5.12 6.67 4.10
N TYR A 166 4.80 5.40 4.35
CA TYR A 166 3.60 5.02 5.08
C TYR A 166 3.64 5.56 6.52
N PHE A 167 4.79 5.43 7.18
CA PHE A 167 5.03 6.04 8.49
C PHE A 167 4.79 7.56 8.44
N ASP A 168 5.37 8.26 7.46
CA ASP A 168 5.20 9.71 7.33
C ASP A 168 3.73 10.11 7.14
N CYS A 169 2.96 9.33 6.38
CA CYS A 169 1.53 9.57 6.18
C CYS A 169 0.73 9.41 7.48
N LEU A 170 0.99 8.36 8.26
CA LEU A 170 0.31 8.15 9.54
C LEU A 170 0.74 9.17 10.60
N ALA A 171 2.02 9.56 10.60
CA ALA A 171 2.53 10.61 11.46
C ALA A 171 1.83 11.95 11.19
N HIS A 172 1.47 12.26 9.94
CA HIS A 172 0.66 13.43 9.61
C HIS A 172 -0.70 13.39 10.32
N PHE A 173 -1.44 12.29 10.20
CA PHE A 173 -2.75 12.14 10.86
C PHE A 173 -2.64 12.18 12.39
N PHE A 174 -1.60 11.56 12.95
CA PHE A 174 -1.31 11.64 14.38
C PHE A 174 -1.12 13.11 14.81
N CYS A 175 -0.25 13.87 14.13
CA CYS A 175 -0.02 15.26 14.46
C CYS A 175 -1.30 16.10 14.33
N GLN A 176 -2.10 15.87 13.29
CA GLN A 176 -3.38 16.54 13.08
C GLN A 176 -4.38 16.22 14.20
N SER A 177 -4.47 14.97 14.64
CA SER A 177 -5.37 14.57 15.73
C SER A 177 -4.94 15.15 17.07
N ILE A 178 -3.63 15.22 17.37
CA ILE A 178 -3.12 15.92 18.56
C ILE A 178 -3.48 17.42 18.50
N ASP A 179 -3.22 18.08 17.38
CA ASP A 179 -3.51 19.52 17.22
C ASP A 179 -5.01 19.81 17.39
N LEU A 180 -5.88 19.01 16.77
CA LEU A 180 -7.33 19.13 16.92
C LEU A 180 -7.79 18.86 18.35
N ALA A 181 -7.25 17.85 19.03
CA ALA A 181 -7.56 17.56 20.42
C ALA A 181 -7.20 18.75 21.32
N SER A 182 -6.01 19.33 21.12
CA SER A 182 -5.54 20.48 21.90
C SER A 182 -6.45 21.71 21.77
N LYS A 183 -7.11 21.87 20.61
CA LYS A 183 -8.05 22.96 20.32
C LYS A 183 -9.50 22.68 20.74
N SER A 184 -9.81 21.42 21.07
CA SER A 184 -11.18 20.94 21.27
C SER A 184 -11.45 20.44 22.69
N LYS A 185 -10.68 20.91 23.67
CA LYS A 185 -10.76 20.43 25.08
C LYS A 185 -12.17 20.55 25.68
N ASP A 186 -12.91 21.59 25.31
CA ASP A 186 -14.28 21.82 25.82
C ASP A 186 -15.35 20.98 25.10
N ALA A 187 -15.01 20.35 23.98
CA ALA A 187 -15.90 19.53 23.17
C ALA A 187 -15.57 18.04 23.34
N PHE A 188 -15.98 17.45 24.48
CA PHE A 188 -15.61 16.09 24.88
C PHE A 188 -15.73 15.05 23.75
N GLY A 189 -16.83 15.07 22.97
CA GLY A 189 -17.01 14.12 21.87
C GLY A 189 -15.95 14.23 20.77
N LEU A 190 -15.54 15.46 20.42
CA LEU A 190 -14.48 15.69 19.43
C LEU A 190 -13.11 15.33 20.02
N TYR A 191 -12.86 15.72 21.26
CA TYR A 191 -11.63 15.36 21.99
C TYR A 191 -11.44 13.84 22.08
N ALA A 192 -12.47 13.10 22.50
CA ALA A 192 -12.47 11.63 22.57
C ALA A 192 -12.19 10.99 21.20
N SER A 193 -12.76 11.56 20.13
CA SER A 193 -12.53 11.08 18.76
C SER A 193 -11.07 11.27 18.34
N CYS A 194 -10.50 12.46 18.61
CA CYS A 194 -9.09 12.76 18.31
C CYS A 194 -8.13 11.89 19.14
N TRP A 195 -8.43 11.64 20.40
CA TRP A 195 -7.68 10.71 21.25
C TRP A 195 -7.69 9.29 20.67
N ALA A 196 -8.86 8.77 20.28
CA ALA A 196 -8.98 7.45 19.69
C ALA A 196 -8.20 7.31 18.37
N VAL A 197 -8.27 8.33 17.50
CA VAL A 197 -7.49 8.37 16.24
C VAL A 197 -5.99 8.35 16.53
N SER A 198 -5.52 9.20 17.47
CA SER A 198 -4.10 9.27 17.85
C SER A 198 -3.58 7.92 18.33
N LYS A 199 -4.37 7.21 19.14
CA LYS A 199 -4.06 5.86 19.64
C LYS A 199 -3.92 4.84 18.50
N LEU A 200 -4.84 4.87 17.54
CA LEU A 200 -4.80 3.98 16.37
C LEU A 200 -3.55 4.24 15.51
N CYS A 201 -3.24 5.52 15.24
CA CYS A 201 -2.04 5.89 14.51
C CYS A 201 -0.77 5.38 15.19
N LEU A 202 -0.64 5.55 16.51
CA LEU A 202 0.54 5.06 17.24
C LEU A 202 0.72 3.55 17.14
N LYS A 203 -0.35 2.79 17.36
CA LYS A 203 -0.31 1.33 17.25
C LYS A 203 0.16 0.88 15.86
N GLU A 204 -0.27 1.59 14.82
CA GLU A 204 0.10 1.28 13.45
C GLU A 204 1.54 1.71 13.14
N LEU A 205 1.99 2.87 13.63
CA LEU A 205 3.39 3.32 13.52
C LEU A 205 4.38 2.35 14.21
N ASP A 206 4.04 1.84 15.40
CA ASP A 206 4.81 0.80 16.11
C ASP A 206 4.95 -0.48 15.27
N THR A 207 3.93 -0.82 14.47
CA THR A 207 3.97 -2.01 13.61
C THR A 207 4.80 -1.78 12.36
N ILE A 208 4.65 -0.60 11.73
CA ILE A 208 5.30 -0.26 10.46
C ILE A 208 6.80 -0.07 10.63
N ILE A 209 7.25 0.50 11.74
CA ILE A 209 8.68 0.78 11.95
C ILE A 209 9.55 -0.47 11.89
N LEU A 210 9.00 -1.63 12.28
CA LEU A 210 9.69 -2.91 12.24
C LEU A 210 9.98 -3.38 10.80
N GLN A 211 9.23 -2.87 9.81
CA GLN A 211 9.37 -3.27 8.40
C GLN A 211 10.60 -2.65 7.71
N PHE A 212 11.30 -1.73 8.38
CA PHE A 212 12.52 -1.10 7.87
C PHE A 212 13.58 -0.97 8.96
N ALA A 213 13.59 -1.90 9.93
CA ALA A 213 14.45 -1.86 11.11
C ALA A 213 15.95 -2.04 10.81
N ASP A 214 16.27 -2.70 9.71
CA ASP A 214 17.60 -2.93 9.18
C ASP A 214 18.16 -1.72 8.40
N THR A 215 17.35 -0.67 8.19
CA THR A 215 17.78 0.50 7.42
C THR A 215 18.58 1.49 8.27
N LYS A 216 19.48 2.23 7.61
CA LYS A 216 20.19 3.38 8.23
C LYS A 216 19.27 4.48 8.77
N TRP A 217 18.01 4.50 8.34
CA TRP A 217 17.02 5.50 8.75
C TRP A 217 16.26 5.10 10.01
N TYR A 218 16.27 3.81 10.37
CA TYR A 218 15.55 3.29 11.53
C TYR A 218 15.79 4.08 12.82
N PRO A 219 17.03 4.44 13.22
CA PRO A 219 17.25 5.21 14.45
C PRO A 219 16.52 6.55 14.47
N LYS A 220 16.41 7.23 13.31
CA LYS A 220 15.69 8.50 13.19
C LYS A 220 14.19 8.31 13.40
N TYR A 221 13.60 7.31 12.73
CA TYR A 221 12.17 7.02 12.85
C TYR A 221 11.80 6.50 14.24
N GLN A 222 12.70 5.74 14.89
CA GLN A 222 12.50 5.24 16.24
C GLN A 222 12.47 6.40 17.25
N LEU A 223 13.35 7.39 17.07
CA LEU A 223 13.32 8.61 17.88
C LEU A 223 12.01 9.40 17.67
N MET A 224 11.51 9.50 16.43
CA MET A 224 10.24 10.16 16.15
C MET A 224 9.06 9.44 16.80
N LEU A 225 8.99 8.11 16.68
CA LEU A 225 7.97 7.28 17.31
C LEU A 225 7.96 7.45 18.83
N LYS A 226 9.14 7.46 19.47
CA LYS A 226 9.26 7.71 20.91
C LYS A 226 8.67 9.07 21.29
N ARG A 227 8.96 10.13 20.52
CA ARG A 227 8.38 11.46 20.78
C ARG A 227 6.86 11.47 20.63
N TYR A 228 6.32 10.74 19.66
CA TYR A 228 4.87 10.62 19.50
C TYR A 228 4.23 9.88 20.67
N GLN A 229 4.87 8.82 21.18
CA GLN A 229 4.42 8.11 22.38
C GLN A 229 4.41 9.03 23.61
N GLU A 230 5.45 9.85 23.79
CA GLU A 230 5.54 10.85 24.86
C GLU A 230 4.39 11.89 24.76
N VAL A 231 4.12 12.42 23.57
CA VAL A 231 3.03 13.38 23.33
C VAL A 231 1.66 12.75 23.60
N TYR A 232 1.44 11.51 23.15
CA TYR A 232 0.19 10.82 23.38
C TYR A 232 -0.03 10.48 24.86
N ALA A 233 1.03 10.14 25.61
CA ALA A 233 0.91 9.88 27.04
C ALA A 233 0.33 11.11 27.77
N LEU A 234 0.77 12.33 27.41
CA LEU A 234 0.20 13.57 27.94
C LEU A 234 -1.28 13.74 27.58
N LEU A 235 -1.64 13.45 26.32
CA LEU A 235 -3.04 13.50 25.88
C LEU A 235 -3.92 12.47 26.62
N GLU A 236 -3.39 11.27 26.86
CA GLU A 236 -4.08 10.19 27.56
C GLU A 236 -4.27 10.52 29.05
N GLU A 237 -3.28 11.10 29.71
CA GLU A 237 -3.43 11.63 31.07
C GLU A 237 -4.53 12.70 31.15
N GLU A 238 -4.53 13.66 30.23
CA GLU A 238 -5.59 14.69 30.16
C GLU A 238 -6.99 14.07 29.93
N PHE A 239 -7.09 13.04 29.08
CA PHE A 239 -8.36 12.35 28.79
C PHE A 239 -8.90 11.54 29.97
N LEU A 240 -8.02 10.95 30.78
CA LEU A 240 -8.41 10.11 31.91
C LEU A 240 -8.76 10.92 33.18
N VAL A 241 -8.25 12.13 33.29
CA VAL A 241 -8.44 13.02 34.46
C VAL A 241 -9.63 13.97 34.27
N GLY A 242 -9.95 14.35 33.03
CA GLY A 242 -11.10 15.20 32.66
C GLY A 242 -12.42 14.44 32.58
#